data_AF-A0A0A1WZN4-F1
#
_entry.id   AF-A0A0A1WZN4-F1
#
_cell.length_a   1.000
_cell.length_b   1.000
_cell.length_c   1.000
_cell.angle_alpha   90.00
_cell.angle_beta   90.00
_cell.angle_gamma   90.00
#
_symmetry.space_group_name_H-M   'P 1'
#
loop_
_entity.id
_entity.type
_entity.pdbx_description
1 polymer ?
#
loop_
_entity_poly.entity_id
_entity_poly.type
_entity_poly.pdbx_seq_one_letter_code
_entity_poly.pdbx_strand_id
1 'polypeptide(L)'
;LFFILFYLFYFFRHSQLKKELEELIAAGDKIQAAVVEEKLKTRISQLMHVYHTVAVHFADLHDTPERMLEKECISEIIPWRESRRLLYWRLRRLLLEDAFIKRIIKEQESLSVGQAKQMLRRWLVEDRGAMDAYIWDKNEEMVHWYEEQKRPDSLVTKNINAVKQDAIISKITEMLEDCPHVALDAVVSICQGLTPMNRGAVVRTLTQLELNEETTASNTQG
;
A
#
# COMPACT_ATOMS: atom_id res chain seq x y z
N LEU A 1 -19.27 9.58 36.43
CA LEU A 1 -19.55 9.98 37.83
C LEU A 1 -18.55 9.39 38.85
N PHE A 2 -18.24 8.09 38.82
CA PHE A 2 -17.33 7.45 39.80
C PHE A 2 -15.87 7.95 39.74
N PHE A 3 -15.31 8.16 38.54
CA PHE A 3 -13.96 8.73 38.37
C PHE A 3 -13.84 10.17 38.90
N ILE A 4 -14.90 10.97 38.76
CA ILE A 4 -14.93 12.37 39.23
C ILE A 4 -14.98 12.41 40.76
N LEU A 5 -15.79 11.55 41.40
CA LEU A 5 -15.86 11.44 42.87
C LEU A 5 -14.56 10.89 43.48
N PHE A 6 -13.89 9.94 42.80
CA PHE A 6 -12.59 9.42 43.24
C PHE A 6 -11.51 10.49 43.17
N TYR A 7 -11.43 11.24 42.07
CA TYR A 7 -10.50 12.36 41.91
C TYR A 7 -10.78 13.46 42.96
N LEU A 8 -12.04 13.85 43.16
CA LEU A 8 -12.41 14.94 44.08
C LEU A 8 -12.19 14.62 45.55
N PHE A 9 -12.37 13.38 46.02
CA PHE A 9 -12.22 13.09 47.45
C PHE A 9 -10.80 12.66 47.83
N TYR A 10 -10.12 11.90 46.96
CA TYR A 10 -8.80 11.35 47.26
C TYR A 10 -7.67 12.33 46.98
N PHE A 11 -7.74 13.05 45.86
CA PHE A 11 -6.73 14.05 45.48
C PHE A 11 -6.82 15.29 46.38
N PHE A 12 -8.04 15.72 46.73
CA PHE A 12 -8.25 16.90 47.56
C PHE A 12 -7.64 16.75 48.96
N ARG A 13 -7.81 15.59 49.61
CA ARG A 13 -7.22 15.35 50.94
C ARG A 13 -5.68 15.24 50.89
N HIS A 14 -5.12 14.62 49.86
CA HIS A 14 -3.66 14.58 49.67
C HIS A 14 -3.09 15.97 49.40
N SER A 15 -3.77 16.77 48.57
CA SER A 15 -3.41 18.16 48.26
C SER A 15 -3.49 19.06 49.49
N GLN A 16 -4.51 18.90 50.35
CA GLN A 16 -4.62 19.62 51.63
C GLN A 16 -3.45 19.30 52.58
N LEU A 17 -3.14 18.02 52.80
CA LEU A 17 -2.03 17.61 53.67
C LEU A 17 -0.67 18.11 53.15
N LYS A 18 -0.50 18.14 51.82
CA LYS A 18 0.71 18.67 51.19
C LYS A 18 0.84 20.19 51.43
N LYS A 19 -0.26 20.94 51.28
CA LYS A 19 -0.29 22.39 51.54
C LYS A 19 -0.04 22.71 53.03
N GLU A 20 -0.66 21.96 53.93
CA GLU A 20 -0.46 22.09 55.38
C GLU A 20 1.00 21.82 55.79
N LEU A 21 1.65 20.81 55.17
CA LEU A 21 3.07 20.53 55.37
C LEU A 21 3.97 21.69 54.90
N GLU A 22 3.70 22.25 53.72
CA GLU A 22 4.46 23.39 53.17
C GLU A 22 4.34 24.64 54.06
N GLU A 23 3.15 24.93 54.60
CA GLU A 23 2.90 26.04 55.53
C GLU A 23 3.63 25.85 56.88
N LEU A 24 3.62 24.63 57.44
CA LEU A 24 4.31 24.32 58.70
C LEU A 24 5.85 24.36 58.57
N ILE A 25 6.38 23.94 57.42
CA ILE A 25 7.80 24.07 57.10
C ILE A 25 8.19 25.56 57.00
N ALA A 26 7.38 26.38 56.35
CA ALA A 26 7.61 27.82 56.25
C ALA A 26 7.52 28.54 57.61
N ALA A 27 6.65 28.06 58.51
CA ALA A 27 6.51 28.56 59.88
C ALA A 27 7.61 28.10 60.85
N GLY A 28 8.46 27.14 60.45
CA GLY A 28 9.55 26.61 61.27
C GLY A 28 9.13 25.62 62.37
N ASP A 29 7.86 25.19 62.40
CA ASP A 29 7.34 24.21 63.36
C ASP A 29 7.68 22.77 62.92
N LYS A 30 8.91 22.36 63.23
CA LYS A 30 9.46 21.05 62.85
C LYS A 30 8.69 19.87 63.43
N ILE A 31 8.05 20.03 64.60
CA ILE A 31 7.37 18.94 65.30
C ILE A 31 6.05 18.64 64.60
N GLN A 32 5.25 19.67 64.30
CA GLN A 32 4.00 19.48 63.57
C GLN A 32 4.22 19.06 62.12
N ALA A 33 5.25 19.61 61.47
CA ALA A 33 5.64 19.20 60.12
C ALA A 33 5.92 17.68 60.03
N ALA A 34 6.65 17.12 60.99
CA ALA A 34 6.94 15.68 61.03
C ALA A 34 5.67 14.81 61.16
N VAL A 35 4.68 15.26 61.96
CA VAL A 35 3.40 14.56 62.12
C VAL A 35 2.58 14.57 60.83
N VAL A 36 2.54 15.70 60.12
CA VAL A 36 1.83 15.80 58.83
C VAL A 36 2.54 14.98 57.76
N GLU A 37 3.87 14.94 57.77
CA GLU A 37 4.68 14.10 56.87
C GLU A 37 4.39 12.60 57.06
N GLU A 38 4.27 12.12 58.30
CA GLU A 38 3.90 10.72 58.58
C GLU A 38 2.48 10.39 58.09
N LYS A 39 1.52 11.30 58.29
CA LYS A 39 0.16 11.18 57.75
C LYS A 39 0.17 11.13 56.21
N LEU A 40 1.02 11.94 55.57
CA LEU A 40 1.18 11.95 54.12
C LEU A 40 1.76 10.63 53.62
N LYS A 41 2.80 10.10 54.27
CA LYS A 41 3.42 8.83 53.92
C LYS A 41 2.46 7.65 54.07
N THR A 42 1.70 7.62 55.17
CA THR A 42 0.64 6.62 55.39
C THR A 42 -0.42 6.70 54.30
N ARG A 43 -0.84 7.92 53.94
CA ARG A 43 -1.80 8.15 52.86
C ARG A 43 -1.27 7.68 51.52
N ILE A 44 -0.02 8.01 51.15
CA ILE A 44 0.59 7.54 49.92
C ILE A 44 0.57 6.01 49.88
N SER A 45 1.03 5.35 50.95
CA SER A 45 1.04 3.88 51.04
C SER A 45 -0.35 3.25 50.83
N GLN A 46 -1.40 3.84 51.43
CA GLN A 46 -2.78 3.40 51.22
C GLN A 46 -3.27 3.56 49.77
N LEU A 47 -2.81 4.60 49.08
CA LEU A 47 -3.23 4.91 47.71
C LEU A 47 -2.40 4.23 46.64
N MET A 48 -1.17 3.79 46.96
CA MET A 48 -0.24 3.20 46.00
C MET A 48 -0.88 2.09 45.17
N HIS A 49 -1.59 1.15 45.81
CA HIS A 49 -2.19 0.03 45.10
C HIS A 49 -3.26 0.48 44.09
N VAL A 50 -4.15 1.38 44.50
CA VAL A 50 -5.23 1.87 43.64
C VAL A 50 -4.68 2.74 42.49
N TYR A 51 -3.73 3.62 42.78
CA TYR A 51 -3.09 4.45 41.74
C TYR A 51 -2.26 3.63 40.77
N HIS A 52 -1.64 2.54 41.24
CA HIS A 52 -0.96 1.60 40.35
C HIS A 52 -1.96 0.95 39.38
N THR A 53 -3.10 0.45 39.86
CA THR A 53 -4.15 -0.10 38.99
C THR A 53 -4.67 0.94 37.99
N VAL A 54 -4.86 2.20 38.42
CA VAL A 54 -5.25 3.29 37.51
C VAL A 54 -4.17 3.57 36.46
N ALA A 55 -2.89 3.57 36.85
CA ALA A 55 -1.78 3.77 35.93
C ALA A 55 -1.66 2.63 34.91
N VAL A 56 -1.90 1.38 35.32
CA VAL A 56 -1.94 0.22 34.42
C VAL A 56 -3.10 0.34 33.43
N HIS A 57 -4.32 0.67 33.88
CA HIS A 57 -5.44 0.90 32.97
C HIS A 57 -5.22 2.09 32.04
N PHE A 58 -4.55 3.14 32.51
CA PHE A 58 -4.17 4.26 31.67
C PHE A 58 -3.19 3.84 30.57
N ALA A 59 -2.21 3.00 30.89
CA ALA A 59 -1.31 2.41 29.91
C ALA A 59 -2.08 1.53 28.89
N ASP A 60 -3.01 0.69 29.36
CA ASP A 60 -3.83 -0.19 28.51
C ASP A 60 -4.70 0.58 27.50
N LEU A 61 -5.17 1.79 27.85
CA LEU A 61 -5.88 2.67 26.92
C LEU A 61 -5.01 3.13 25.73
N HIS A 62 -3.68 3.11 25.86
CA HIS A 62 -2.77 3.37 24.75
C HIS A 62 -2.59 2.16 23.82
N ASP A 63 -2.75 0.94 24.35
CA ASP A 63 -2.51 -0.33 23.66
C ASP A 63 -3.78 -0.90 23.02
N THR A 64 -4.55 -0.05 22.34
CA THR A 64 -5.80 -0.43 21.70
C THR A 64 -5.61 -0.70 20.20
N PRO A 65 -6.30 -1.70 19.62
CA PRO A 65 -6.23 -1.95 18.18
C PRO A 65 -6.77 -0.77 17.37
N GLU A 66 -7.69 0.02 17.91
CA GLU A 66 -8.17 1.28 17.33
C GLU A 66 -7.05 2.30 17.20
N ARG A 67 -6.21 2.44 18.24
CA ARG A 67 -5.04 3.32 18.20
C ARG A 67 -3.99 2.82 17.20
N MET A 68 -3.80 1.51 17.08
CA MET A 68 -2.91 0.94 16.07
C MET A 68 -3.41 1.20 14.65
N LEU A 69 -4.73 1.15 14.42
CA LEU A 69 -5.36 1.46 13.13
C LEU A 69 -5.26 2.95 12.81
N GLU A 70 -5.54 3.84 13.78
CA GLU A 70 -5.43 5.30 13.62
C GLU A 70 -3.99 5.74 13.31
N LYS A 71 -2.99 4.99 13.82
CA LYS A 71 -1.57 5.19 13.51
C LYS A 71 -1.10 4.45 12.27
N GLU A 72 -2.01 3.85 11.50
CA GLU A 72 -1.74 3.12 10.26
C GLU A 72 -0.71 1.99 10.41
N CYS A 73 -0.48 1.50 11.64
CA CYS A 73 0.42 0.37 11.90
C CYS A 73 -0.20 -0.96 11.42
N ILE A 74 -1.52 -1.02 11.37
CA ILE A 74 -2.31 -2.13 10.84
C ILE A 74 -3.29 -1.60 9.80
N SER A 75 -3.68 -2.44 8.84
CA SER A 75 -4.65 -2.03 7.80
C SER A 75 -6.10 -2.11 8.26
N GLU A 76 -6.43 -3.02 9.19
CA GLU A 76 -7.81 -3.30 9.60
C GLU A 76 -7.81 -4.08 10.94
N ILE A 77 -8.85 -3.89 11.75
CA ILE A 77 -9.10 -4.67 12.97
C ILE A 77 -10.00 -5.86 12.61
N ILE A 78 -9.54 -7.07 12.92
CA ILE A 78 -10.22 -8.31 12.51
C ILE A 78 -10.92 -8.96 13.70
N PRO A 79 -12.27 -9.09 13.69
CA PRO A 79 -13.00 -9.87 14.68
C PRO A 79 -12.58 -11.34 14.66
N TRP A 80 -12.31 -11.91 15.84
CA TRP A 80 -11.79 -13.28 15.95
C TRP A 80 -12.71 -14.34 15.34
N ARG A 81 -14.03 -14.20 15.49
CA ARG A 81 -15.02 -15.19 15.01
C ARG A 81 -15.01 -15.32 13.48
N GLU A 82 -14.83 -14.21 12.77
CA GLU A 82 -14.79 -14.15 11.30
C GLU A 82 -13.37 -14.24 10.72
N SER A 83 -12.34 -14.21 11.57
CA SER A 83 -10.92 -14.13 11.19
C SER A 83 -10.52 -15.15 10.14
N ARG A 84 -10.93 -16.42 10.29
CA ARG A 84 -10.61 -17.50 9.33
C ARG A 84 -11.11 -17.19 7.93
N ARG A 85 -12.35 -16.71 7.80
CA ARG A 85 -12.96 -16.39 6.50
C ARG A 85 -12.27 -15.16 5.88
N LEU A 86 -12.07 -14.11 6.67
CA LEU A 86 -11.46 -12.86 6.20
C LEU A 86 -10.00 -13.07 5.74
N LEU A 87 -9.20 -13.76 6.57
CA LEU A 87 -7.80 -14.07 6.25
C LEU A 87 -7.66 -15.06 5.09
N TYR A 88 -8.58 -16.02 4.95
CA TYR A 88 -8.59 -16.93 3.80
C TYR A 88 -8.68 -16.16 2.47
N TRP A 89 -9.68 -15.28 2.34
CA TRP A 89 -9.86 -14.51 1.12
C TRP A 89 -8.73 -13.50 0.89
N ARG A 90 -8.24 -12.84 1.95
CA ARG A 90 -7.11 -11.91 1.86
C ARG A 90 -5.85 -12.62 1.39
N LEU A 91 -5.50 -13.75 1.97
CA LEU A 91 -4.31 -14.51 1.57
C LEU A 91 -4.43 -15.03 0.14
N ARG A 92 -5.59 -15.60 -0.23
CA ARG A 92 -5.82 -16.10 -1.59
C ARG A 92 -5.72 -14.99 -2.63
N ARG A 93 -6.27 -13.80 -2.34
CA ARG A 93 -6.11 -12.60 -3.17
C ARG A 93 -4.63 -12.24 -3.34
N LEU A 94 -3.88 -12.14 -2.25
CA LEU A 94 -2.47 -11.73 -2.29
C LEU A 94 -1.62 -12.71 -3.10
N LEU A 95 -1.85 -14.02 -2.97
CA LEU A 95 -1.13 -15.02 -3.75
C LEU A 95 -1.43 -14.94 -5.25
N LEU A 96 -2.70 -14.69 -5.62
CA LEU A 96 -3.08 -14.53 -7.03
C LEU A 96 -2.54 -13.21 -7.60
N GLU A 97 -2.67 -12.11 -6.87
CA GLU A 97 -2.13 -10.80 -7.27
C GLU A 97 -0.62 -10.90 -7.49
N ASP A 98 0.12 -11.49 -6.54
CA ASP A 98 1.57 -11.71 -6.65
C ASP A 98 1.94 -12.58 -7.86
N ALA A 99 1.19 -13.66 -8.13
CA ALA A 99 1.43 -14.50 -9.30
C ALA A 99 1.25 -13.73 -10.63
N PHE A 100 0.22 -12.89 -10.74
CA PHE A 100 0.02 -12.05 -11.92
C PHE A 100 1.08 -10.95 -12.04
N ILE A 101 1.44 -10.28 -10.95
CA ILE A 101 2.51 -9.29 -10.92
C ILE A 101 3.83 -9.89 -11.39
N LYS A 102 4.20 -11.07 -10.87
CA LYS A 102 5.41 -11.79 -11.30
C LYS A 102 5.38 -12.14 -12.78
N ARG A 103 4.21 -12.51 -13.33
CA ARG A 103 4.06 -12.73 -14.79
C ARG A 103 4.30 -11.46 -15.58
N ILE A 104 3.75 -10.32 -15.16
CA ILE A 104 3.94 -9.03 -15.85
C ILE A 104 5.41 -8.62 -15.82
N ILE A 105 6.04 -8.62 -14.64
CA ILE A 105 7.44 -8.22 -14.47
C ILE A 105 8.39 -9.14 -15.22
N LYS A 106 8.08 -10.44 -15.31
CA LYS A 106 8.87 -11.39 -16.10
C LYS A 106 8.91 -11.03 -17.59
N GLU A 107 7.83 -10.51 -18.16
CA GLU A 107 7.82 -10.12 -19.57
C GLU A 107 8.47 -8.75 -19.80
N GLN A 108 8.47 -7.86 -18.80
CA GLN A 108 9.12 -6.55 -18.86
C GLN A 108 9.78 -6.21 -17.51
N GLU A 109 11.08 -6.53 -17.40
CA GLU A 109 11.85 -6.41 -16.14
C GLU A 109 12.04 -4.96 -15.66
N SER A 110 11.85 -3.98 -16.55
CA SER A 110 11.92 -2.56 -16.19
C SER A 110 10.73 -2.07 -15.35
N LEU A 111 9.65 -2.85 -15.24
CA LEU A 111 8.47 -2.48 -14.46
C LEU A 111 8.65 -2.78 -12.96
N SER A 112 8.27 -1.81 -12.14
CA SER A 112 8.14 -1.99 -10.69
C SER A 112 6.86 -2.75 -10.30
N VAL A 113 6.87 -3.35 -9.11
CA VAL A 113 5.70 -4.00 -8.50
C VAL A 113 4.50 -3.04 -8.42
N GLY A 114 4.74 -1.78 -8.07
CA GLY A 114 3.70 -0.75 -8.00
C GLY A 114 3.04 -0.48 -9.36
N GLN A 115 3.85 -0.36 -10.42
CA GLN A 115 3.35 -0.16 -11.78
C GLN A 115 2.55 -1.38 -12.26
N ALA A 116 3.05 -2.59 -12.06
CA ALA A 116 2.34 -3.82 -12.41
C ALA A 116 0.98 -3.93 -11.68
N LYS A 117 0.92 -3.51 -10.40
CA LYS A 117 -0.34 -3.46 -9.64
C LYS A 117 -1.32 -2.43 -10.19
N GLN A 118 -0.84 -1.25 -10.60
CA GLN A 118 -1.70 -0.25 -11.27
C GLN A 118 -2.20 -0.73 -12.63
N MET A 119 -1.37 -1.48 -13.39
CA MET A 119 -1.80 -2.11 -14.64
C MET A 119 -2.93 -3.11 -14.39
N LEU A 120 -2.82 -3.98 -13.37
CA LEU A 120 -3.90 -4.89 -12.99
C LEU A 120 -5.18 -4.15 -12.60
N ARG A 121 -5.07 -3.04 -11.88
CA ARG A 121 -6.23 -2.20 -11.52
C ARG A 121 -6.88 -1.58 -12.76
N ARG A 122 -6.08 -1.14 -13.73
CA ARG A 122 -6.58 -0.62 -15.01
C ARG A 122 -7.29 -1.72 -15.81
N TRP A 123 -6.68 -2.90 -15.91
CA TRP A 123 -7.24 -4.04 -16.64
C TRP A 123 -8.53 -4.57 -16.00
N LEU A 124 -8.69 -4.47 -14.68
CA LEU A 124 -9.96 -4.74 -14.01
C LEU A 124 -11.08 -3.84 -14.55
N VAL A 125 -10.81 -2.53 -14.64
CA VAL A 125 -11.77 -1.55 -15.14
C VAL A 125 -12.03 -1.72 -16.64
N GLU A 126 -11.02 -2.11 -17.41
CA GLU A 126 -11.19 -2.46 -18.84
C GLU A 126 -12.06 -3.71 -19.02
N ASP A 127 -11.95 -4.72 -18.14
CA ASP A 127 -12.69 -5.99 -18.22
C ASP A 127 -14.14 -5.87 -17.71
N ARG A 128 -14.34 -5.22 -16.56
CA ARG A 128 -15.64 -5.13 -15.87
C ARG A 128 -16.36 -3.80 -16.07
N GLY A 129 -15.65 -2.76 -16.47
CA GLY A 129 -16.17 -1.39 -16.57
C GLY A 129 -15.96 -0.57 -15.29
N ALA A 130 -16.07 0.75 -15.42
CA ALA A 130 -15.80 1.69 -14.33
C ALA A 130 -16.78 1.59 -13.16
N MET A 131 -18.02 1.12 -13.40
CA MET A 131 -19.02 0.93 -12.34
C MET A 131 -18.58 -0.12 -11.31
N ASP A 132 -17.83 -1.12 -11.74
CA ASP A 132 -17.34 -2.20 -10.90
C ASP A 132 -15.95 -1.92 -10.32
N ALA A 133 -15.41 -0.71 -10.44
CA ALA A 133 -14.06 -0.39 -9.91
C ALA A 133 -13.93 -0.60 -8.38
N TYR A 134 -15.03 -0.56 -7.63
CA TYR A 134 -15.05 -0.78 -6.18
C TYR A 134 -14.65 -2.21 -5.78
N ILE A 135 -14.80 -3.18 -6.69
CA ILE A 135 -14.47 -4.59 -6.40
C ILE A 135 -12.98 -4.73 -6.08
N TRP A 136 -12.13 -3.81 -6.55
CA TRP A 136 -10.70 -3.75 -6.22
C TRP A 136 -10.43 -3.83 -4.70
N ASP A 137 -11.31 -3.26 -3.88
CA ASP A 137 -11.13 -3.26 -2.42
C ASP A 137 -11.79 -4.47 -1.73
N LYS A 138 -12.50 -5.32 -2.48
CA LYS A 138 -13.21 -6.51 -1.98
C LYS A 138 -12.42 -7.79 -2.25
N ASN A 139 -11.95 -8.44 -1.18
CA ASN A 139 -11.05 -9.59 -1.29
C ASN A 139 -11.68 -10.79 -2.02
N GLU A 140 -12.91 -11.15 -1.68
CA GLU A 140 -13.61 -12.31 -2.26
C GLU A 140 -13.90 -12.09 -3.76
N GLU A 141 -14.44 -10.93 -4.12
CA GLU A 141 -14.75 -10.55 -5.51
C GLU A 141 -13.47 -10.48 -6.38
N MET A 142 -12.39 -9.88 -5.86
CA MET A 142 -11.11 -9.87 -6.58
C MET A 142 -10.57 -11.27 -6.83
N VAL A 143 -10.70 -12.19 -5.86
CA VAL A 143 -10.27 -13.58 -6.07
C VAL A 143 -11.07 -14.22 -7.20
N HIS A 144 -12.39 -14.03 -7.23
CA HIS A 144 -13.22 -14.55 -8.31
C HIS A 144 -12.79 -14.01 -9.67
N TRP A 145 -12.55 -12.71 -9.77
CA TRP A 145 -12.04 -12.10 -11.00
C TRP A 145 -10.67 -12.67 -11.40
N TYR A 146 -9.70 -12.72 -10.48
CA TYR A 146 -8.38 -13.30 -10.77
C TYR A 146 -8.44 -14.75 -11.27
N GLU A 147 -9.35 -15.56 -10.73
CA GLU A 147 -9.56 -16.94 -11.17
C GLU A 147 -10.09 -17.01 -12.63
N GLU A 148 -10.97 -16.10 -13.03
CA GLU A 148 -11.43 -15.98 -14.43
C GLU A 148 -10.28 -15.58 -15.36
N GLN A 149 -9.38 -14.72 -14.89
CA GLN A 149 -8.22 -14.26 -15.65
C GLN A 149 -7.12 -15.33 -15.83
N LYS A 150 -7.28 -16.53 -15.24
CA LYS A 150 -6.38 -17.67 -15.53
C LYS A 150 -6.66 -18.33 -16.89
N ARG A 151 -7.81 -18.05 -17.50
CA ARG A 151 -8.16 -18.62 -18.81
C ARG A 151 -7.22 -18.07 -19.89
N PRO A 152 -6.81 -18.88 -20.89
CA PRO A 152 -5.89 -18.43 -21.94
C PRO A 152 -6.39 -17.25 -22.78
N ASP A 153 -7.72 -17.11 -22.90
CA ASP A 153 -8.42 -16.09 -23.70
C ASP A 153 -8.83 -14.85 -22.90
N SER A 154 -8.46 -14.80 -21.62
CA SER A 154 -8.77 -13.69 -20.71
C SER A 154 -8.12 -12.37 -21.13
N LEU A 155 -8.72 -11.25 -20.73
CA LEU A 155 -8.19 -9.91 -20.99
C LEU A 155 -6.78 -9.76 -20.43
N VAL A 156 -6.56 -10.16 -19.17
CA VAL A 156 -5.25 -10.04 -18.52
C VAL A 156 -4.18 -10.85 -19.25
N THR A 157 -4.49 -12.08 -19.70
CA THR A 157 -3.51 -12.89 -20.44
C THR A 157 -3.19 -12.28 -21.80
N LYS A 158 -4.18 -11.73 -22.51
CA LYS A 158 -3.96 -10.98 -23.76
C LYS A 158 -3.09 -9.75 -23.53
N ASN A 159 -3.36 -8.99 -22.47
CA ASN A 159 -2.60 -7.79 -22.14
C ASN A 159 -1.16 -8.12 -21.72
N ILE A 160 -0.93 -9.21 -20.99
CA ILE A 160 0.44 -9.69 -20.69
C ILE A 160 1.18 -10.06 -21.99
N ASN A 161 0.51 -10.71 -22.95
CA ASN A 161 1.12 -11.01 -24.25
C ASN A 161 1.44 -9.74 -25.06
N ALA A 162 0.61 -8.70 -24.97
CA ALA A 162 0.91 -7.40 -25.58
C ALA A 162 2.14 -6.75 -24.93
N VAL A 163 2.22 -6.74 -23.59
CA VAL A 163 3.41 -6.26 -22.86
C VAL A 163 4.68 -7.00 -23.29
N LYS A 164 4.60 -8.32 -23.49
CA LYS A 164 5.70 -9.12 -24.02
C LYS A 164 6.12 -8.70 -25.43
N GLN A 165 5.16 -8.47 -26.33
CA GLN A 165 5.45 -8.04 -27.69
C GLN A 165 6.16 -6.68 -27.69
N ASP A 166 5.67 -5.74 -26.89
CA ASP A 166 6.29 -4.42 -26.73
C ASP A 166 7.71 -4.54 -26.17
N ALA A 167 7.93 -5.39 -25.15
CA ALA A 167 9.24 -5.64 -24.57
C ALA A 167 10.24 -6.19 -25.59
N ILE A 168 9.82 -7.12 -26.44
CA ILE A 168 10.66 -7.68 -27.52
C ILE A 168 11.04 -6.59 -28.53
N ILE A 169 10.06 -5.77 -28.95
CA ILE A 169 10.31 -4.68 -29.89
C ILE A 169 11.30 -3.68 -29.29
N SER A 170 11.05 -3.22 -28.05
CA SER A 170 11.96 -2.31 -27.34
C SER A 170 13.38 -2.89 -27.25
N LYS A 171 13.51 -4.19 -26.97
CA LYS A 171 14.84 -4.83 -26.88
C LYS A 171 15.56 -4.86 -28.22
N ILE A 172 14.85 -5.17 -29.31
CA ILE A 172 15.44 -5.15 -30.67
C ILE A 172 15.88 -3.74 -31.02
N THR A 173 15.05 -2.73 -30.76
CA THR A 173 15.39 -1.32 -31.02
C THR A 173 16.63 -0.88 -30.24
N GLU A 174 16.69 -1.17 -28.93
CA GLU A 174 17.86 -0.88 -28.09
C GLU A 174 19.14 -1.53 -28.66
N MET A 175 19.08 -2.81 -29.04
CA MET A 175 20.22 -3.51 -29.64
C MET A 175 20.70 -2.91 -30.97
N LEU A 176 19.77 -2.37 -31.77
CA LEU A 176 20.10 -1.72 -33.05
C LEU A 176 20.64 -0.31 -32.87
N GLU A 177 20.19 0.41 -31.84
CA GLU A 177 20.74 1.72 -31.45
C GLU A 177 22.20 1.58 -30.97
N ASP A 178 22.52 0.52 -30.23
CA ASP A 178 23.88 0.22 -29.77
C ASP A 178 24.83 -0.15 -30.92
N CYS A 179 24.32 -0.71 -32.03
CA CYS A 179 25.09 -1.19 -33.17
C CYS A 179 24.48 -0.74 -34.51
N PRO A 180 24.57 0.55 -34.86
CA PRO A 180 23.86 1.11 -36.04
C PRO A 180 24.37 0.55 -37.37
N HIS A 181 25.62 0.09 -37.43
CA HIS A 181 26.24 -0.45 -38.65
C HIS A 181 25.60 -1.76 -39.15
N VAL A 182 24.94 -2.54 -38.28
CA VAL A 182 24.23 -3.79 -38.67
C VAL A 182 22.74 -3.58 -38.91
N ALA A 183 22.22 -2.36 -38.74
CA ALA A 183 20.77 -2.11 -38.77
C ALA A 183 20.13 -2.47 -40.11
N LEU A 184 20.75 -2.07 -41.23
CA LEU A 184 20.25 -2.40 -42.57
C LEU A 184 20.24 -3.92 -42.81
N ASP A 185 21.33 -4.60 -42.47
CA ASP A 185 21.45 -6.06 -42.63
C ASP A 185 20.42 -6.81 -41.76
N ALA A 186 20.18 -6.34 -40.54
CA ALA A 186 19.16 -6.87 -39.64
C ALA A 186 17.75 -6.70 -40.23
N VAL A 187 17.41 -5.53 -40.77
CA VAL A 187 16.13 -5.27 -41.44
C VAL A 187 15.93 -6.17 -42.66
N VAL A 188 16.97 -6.34 -43.48
CA VAL A 188 16.93 -7.25 -44.64
C VAL A 188 16.70 -8.70 -44.18
N SER A 189 17.41 -9.15 -43.15
CA SER A 189 17.26 -10.51 -42.60
C SER A 189 15.85 -10.75 -42.04
N ILE A 190 15.30 -9.80 -41.26
CA ILE A 190 13.93 -9.87 -40.75
C ILE A 190 12.93 -9.96 -41.91
N CYS A 191 13.08 -9.09 -42.93
CA CYS A 191 12.22 -9.09 -44.11
C CYS A 191 12.26 -10.42 -44.89
N GLN A 192 13.42 -11.08 -44.98
CA GLN A 192 13.54 -12.38 -45.65
C GLN A 192 12.74 -13.49 -44.94
N GLY A 193 12.60 -13.42 -43.61
CA GLY A 193 11.80 -14.35 -42.82
C GLY A 193 10.28 -14.14 -42.90
N LEU A 194 9.82 -13.01 -43.47
CA LEU A 194 8.40 -12.69 -43.58
C LEU A 194 7.71 -13.44 -44.73
N THR A 195 6.42 -13.74 -44.56
CA THR A 195 5.57 -14.27 -45.64
C THR A 195 5.51 -13.30 -46.82
N PRO A 196 5.28 -13.76 -48.07
CA PRO A 196 5.14 -12.86 -49.23
C PRO A 196 4.09 -11.75 -49.02
N MET A 197 3.00 -12.07 -48.33
CA MET A 197 1.95 -11.10 -47.97
C MET A 197 2.48 -10.01 -47.03
N ASN A 198 3.19 -10.39 -45.96
CA ASN A 198 3.75 -9.45 -44.99
C ASN A 198 4.88 -8.62 -45.59
N ARG A 199 5.73 -9.21 -46.45
CA ARG A 199 6.73 -8.45 -47.22
C ARG A 199 6.10 -7.38 -48.10
N GLY A 200 5.01 -7.71 -48.80
CA GLY A 200 4.25 -6.74 -49.58
C GLY A 200 3.65 -5.61 -48.73
N ALA A 201 3.26 -5.89 -47.47
CA ALA A 201 2.81 -4.87 -46.54
C ALA A 201 3.96 -3.92 -46.15
N VAL A 202 5.13 -4.45 -45.82
CA VAL A 202 6.32 -3.65 -45.50
C VAL A 202 6.68 -2.71 -46.66
N VAL A 203 6.73 -3.22 -47.90
CA VAL A 203 7.02 -2.39 -49.08
C VAL A 203 6.02 -1.24 -49.20
N ARG A 204 4.72 -1.51 -49.08
CA ARG A 204 3.69 -0.45 -49.14
C ARG A 204 3.86 0.59 -48.05
N THR A 205 4.18 0.17 -46.82
CA THR A 205 4.40 1.10 -45.70
C THR A 205 5.62 1.97 -45.93
N LEU A 206 6.73 1.43 -46.45
CA LEU A 206 7.93 2.20 -46.79
C LEU A 206 7.64 3.22 -47.90
N THR A 207 6.95 2.82 -48.97
CA THR A 207 6.54 3.76 -50.03
C THR A 207 5.63 4.87 -49.51
N GLN A 208 4.73 4.58 -48.57
CA GLN A 208 3.91 5.61 -47.93
C GLN A 208 4.73 6.58 -47.08
N LEU A 209 5.77 6.11 -46.39
CA LEU A 209 6.65 6.98 -45.61
C LEU A 209 7.44 7.93 -46.52
N GLU A 210 7.98 7.44 -47.64
CA GLU A 210 8.66 8.27 -48.65
C GLU A 210 7.74 9.37 -49.20
N LEU A 211 6.50 9.02 -49.57
CA LEU A 211 5.51 9.98 -50.06
C LEU A 211 5.14 11.04 -49.00
N ASN A 212 5.06 10.64 -47.73
CA ASN A 212 4.77 11.56 -46.63
C ASN A 212 5.94 12.54 -46.40
N GLU A 213 7.19 12.06 -46.49
CA GLU A 213 8.38 12.90 -46.37
C GLU A 213 8.45 13.97 -47.47
N GLU A 214 8.16 13.59 -48.73
CA GLU A 214 8.08 14.51 -49.86
C GLU A 214 7.01 15.59 -49.66
N THR A 215 5.84 15.22 -49.11
CA THR A 215 4.73 16.14 -48.84
C THR A 215 5.07 17.15 -47.74
N THR A 216 5.76 16.72 -46.68
CA THR A 216 6.28 17.62 -45.64
C THR A 216 7.38 18.55 -46.14
N ALA A 217 8.25 18.07 -47.03
CA ALA A 217 9.29 18.91 -47.63
C ALA A 217 8.69 20.02 -48.50
N SER A 218 7.62 19.74 -49.25
CA SER A 218 6.92 20.75 -50.07
C SER A 218 6.17 21.82 -49.25
N ASN A 219 5.67 21.47 -48.06
CA ASN A 219 4.92 22.41 -47.20
C ASN A 219 5.83 23.31 -46.35
N THR A 220 7.10 22.96 -46.17
CA THR A 220 8.06 23.74 -45.36
C THR A 220 8.82 24.79 -46.19
N GLN A 221 8.70 24.74 -47.53
CA GLN A 221 9.32 25.69 -48.48
C GLN A 221 8.33 26.75 -49.02
N GLY A 222 7.10 26.82 -48.47
CA GLY A 222 6.04 27.76 -48.87
C GLY A 222 5.81 28.88 -47.86
#